data_AF-A0A529HDN6-F1
#
_entry.id   AF-A0A529HDN6-F1
#
_cell.length_a   1.000
_cell.length_b   1.000
_cell.length_c   1.000
_cell.angle_alpha   90.00
_cell.angle_beta   90.00
_cell.angle_gamma   90.00
#
_symmetry.space_group_name_H-M   'P 1'
#
loop_
_entity.id
_entity.type
_entity.pdbx_description
1 polymer ?
#
loop_
_entity_poly.entity_id
_entity_poly.type
_entity_poly.pdbx_seq_one_letter_code
_entity_poly.pdbx_strand_id
1 'polypeptide(L)'
;DHPVSKGLEAGTITDDTEQALLLGRILVGSGDRFDHTRWVNALLDWERGVKARGSYDLLGPSTKRAIDAINDGVPPEEAGSGGDTNGAAMRIAPVGIMMPPEPLDTLVAKVAETCRATHNTSIAIASAAAVAL
;
A
#
# COMPACT_ATOMS: atom_id res chain seq x y z
N ASP A 1 15.96 3.27 21.60
CA ASP A 1 16.30 3.12 20.18
C ASP A 1 15.45 2.05 19.52
N HIS A 2 14.73 2.42 18.46
CA HIS A 2 13.91 1.48 17.69
C HIS A 2 14.78 0.84 16.59
N PRO A 3 14.75 -0.49 16.42
CA PRO A 3 15.64 -1.19 15.48
C PRO A 3 15.46 -0.77 14.02
N VAL A 4 14.26 -0.29 13.63
CA VAL A 4 13.95 0.15 12.26
C VAL A 4 14.50 1.55 11.93
N SER A 5 14.70 2.41 12.94
CA SER A 5 15.15 3.80 12.74
C SER A 5 16.62 4.02 13.09
N LYS A 6 17.34 2.96 13.47
CA LYS A 6 18.73 3.05 13.92
C LYS A 6 19.65 3.39 12.74
N GLY A 7 20.27 4.57 12.79
CA GLY A 7 21.20 5.04 11.76
C GLY A 7 20.59 5.88 10.64
N LEU A 8 19.28 6.18 10.70
CA LEU A 8 18.66 7.12 9.79
C LEU A 8 18.94 8.56 10.22
N GLU A 9 19.18 9.45 9.26
CA GLU A 9 19.30 10.89 9.51
C GLU A 9 17.95 11.48 9.94
N ALA A 10 17.97 12.55 10.74
CA ALA A 10 16.75 13.23 11.17
C ALA A 10 15.93 13.72 9.95
N GLY A 11 14.63 13.40 9.94
CA GLY A 11 13.73 13.73 8.83
C GLY A 11 13.66 12.66 7.73
N THR A 12 14.43 11.56 7.84
CA THR A 12 14.27 10.42 6.92
C THR A 12 12.91 9.78 7.08
N ILE A 13 12.22 9.58 5.96
CA ILE A 13 10.93 8.90 5.91
C ILE A 13 11.09 7.38 5.75
N THR A 14 10.10 6.61 6.18
CA THR A 14 10.05 5.13 6.08
C THR A 14 9.08 4.66 5.01
N ASP A 15 8.90 3.34 4.91
CA ASP A 15 8.01 2.68 3.96
C ASP A 15 6.56 3.19 4.04
N ASP A 16 6.07 3.57 5.21
CA ASP A 16 4.74 4.16 5.39
C ASP A 16 4.54 5.38 4.46
N THR A 17 5.48 6.33 4.52
CA THR A 17 5.40 7.58 3.75
C THR A 17 5.75 7.36 2.29
N GLU A 18 6.78 6.56 2.02
CA GLU A 18 7.17 6.25 0.64
C GLU A 18 6.03 5.57 -0.12
N GLN A 19 5.32 4.60 0.49
CA GLN A 19 4.17 3.94 -0.11
C GLN A 19 2.93 4.84 -0.18
N ALA A 20 2.69 5.73 0.79
CA ALA A 20 1.61 6.72 0.71
C ALA A 20 1.81 7.64 -0.50
N LEU A 21 3.03 8.15 -0.70
CA LEU A 21 3.36 8.99 -1.86
C LEU A 21 3.24 8.22 -3.18
N LEU A 22 3.61 6.93 -3.18
CA LEU A 22 3.46 6.07 -4.34
C LEU A 22 1.99 5.85 -4.69
N LEU A 23 1.15 5.54 -3.71
CA LEU A 23 -0.29 5.34 -3.89
C LEU A 23 -0.93 6.61 -4.45
N GLY A 24 -0.60 7.78 -3.89
CA GLY A 24 -1.09 9.07 -4.40
C GLY A 24 -0.74 9.30 -5.87
N ARG A 25 0.49 8.98 -6.30
CA ARG A 25 0.90 9.08 -7.71
C ARG A 25 0.11 8.14 -8.62
N ILE A 26 -0.20 6.93 -8.16
CA ILE A 26 -1.04 6.01 -8.92
C ILE A 26 -2.45 6.56 -9.04
N LEU A 27 -3.06 7.00 -7.93
CA LEU A 27 -4.42 7.55 -7.92
C LEU A 27 -4.59 8.73 -8.87
N VAL A 28 -3.67 9.70 -8.85
CA VAL A 28 -3.70 10.86 -9.76
C VAL A 28 -3.52 10.46 -11.22
N GLY A 29 -2.75 9.40 -11.48
CA GLY A 29 -2.54 8.86 -12.82
C GLY A 29 -3.58 7.83 -13.27
N SER A 30 -4.47 7.40 -12.38
CA SER A 30 -5.58 6.50 -12.67
C SER A 30 -6.80 7.31 -13.09
N GLY A 31 -7.62 6.72 -13.97
CA GLY A 31 -8.97 7.24 -14.23
C GLY A 31 -9.93 6.82 -13.10
N ASP A 32 -11.18 6.55 -13.45
CA ASP A 32 -12.20 6.16 -12.47
C ASP A 32 -11.86 4.86 -11.70
N ARG A 33 -11.10 3.96 -12.34
CA ARG A 33 -10.66 2.67 -11.78
C ARG A 33 -9.20 2.72 -11.34
N PHE A 34 -8.90 2.06 -10.24
CA PHE A 34 -7.53 1.92 -9.75
C PHE A 34 -6.72 1.01 -10.67
N ASP A 35 -5.52 1.45 -11.03
CA ASP A 35 -4.61 0.69 -11.88
C ASP A 35 -3.75 -0.26 -11.01
N HIS A 36 -4.27 -1.47 -10.79
CA HIS A 36 -3.62 -2.51 -10.00
C HIS A 36 -2.26 -2.92 -10.56
N THR A 37 -2.13 -3.04 -11.89
CA THR A 37 -0.88 -3.43 -12.53
C THR A 37 0.18 -2.37 -12.31
N ARG A 38 -0.15 -1.10 -12.52
CA ARG A 38 0.77 0.01 -12.28
C ARG A 38 1.14 0.13 -10.80
N TRP A 39 0.19 -0.11 -9.91
CA TRP A 39 0.44 -0.14 -8.47
C TRP A 39 1.45 -1.21 -8.05
N VAL A 40 1.28 -2.44 -8.53
CA VAL A 40 2.20 -3.54 -8.22
C VAL A 40 3.59 -3.28 -8.79
N ASN A 41 3.67 -2.83 -10.05
CA ASN A 41 4.96 -2.48 -10.66
C ASN A 41 5.67 -1.37 -9.88
N ALA A 42 4.92 -0.38 -9.42
CA ALA A 42 5.47 0.70 -8.61
C ALA A 42 6.03 0.19 -7.27
N LEU A 43 5.36 -0.76 -6.60
CA LEU A 43 5.85 -1.38 -5.37
C LEU A 43 7.12 -2.22 -5.61
N LEU A 44 7.16 -2.96 -6.71
CA LEU A 44 8.33 -3.74 -7.14
C LEU A 44 9.54 -2.84 -7.43
N ASP A 45 9.32 -1.74 -8.14
CA ASP A 45 10.37 -0.77 -8.47
C ASP A 45 10.91 -0.10 -7.21
N TRP A 46 9.99 0.28 -6.31
CA TRP A 46 10.33 0.81 -5.00
C TRP A 46 11.18 -0.17 -4.18
N GLU A 47 10.79 -1.45 -4.12
CA GLU A 47 11.55 -2.49 -3.41
C GLU A 47 12.98 -2.62 -3.95
N ARG A 48 13.14 -2.65 -5.29
CA ARG A 48 14.46 -2.72 -5.92
C ARG A 48 15.30 -1.49 -5.54
N GLY A 49 14.68 -0.31 -5.48
CA GLY A 49 15.31 0.91 -5.01
C GLY A 49 15.75 0.85 -3.54
N VAL A 50 14.90 0.34 -2.63
CA VAL A 50 15.24 0.15 -1.21
C VAL A 50 16.44 -0.78 -1.04
N LYS A 51 16.43 -1.94 -1.73
CA LYS A 51 17.54 -2.90 -1.72
C LYS A 51 18.84 -2.27 -2.22
N ALA A 52 18.78 -1.48 -3.30
CA ALA A 52 19.95 -0.81 -3.86
C ALA A 52 20.56 0.24 -2.91
N ARG A 53 19.76 0.84 -2.02
CA ARG A 53 20.23 1.78 -0.98
C ARG A 53 20.84 1.08 0.25
N GLY A 54 20.94 -0.25 0.25
CA GLY A 54 21.47 -1.03 1.38
C GLY A 54 20.60 -0.99 2.63
N SER A 55 19.33 -0.57 2.51
CA SER A 55 18.36 -0.63 3.61
C SER A 55 17.92 -2.06 3.87
N TYR A 56 17.53 -2.33 5.13
CA TYR A 56 16.91 -3.60 5.53
C TYR A 56 15.67 -3.93 4.67
N ASP A 57 15.17 -5.16 4.77
CA ASP A 57 13.91 -5.57 4.13
C ASP A 57 12.75 -4.77 4.75
N LEU A 58 12.50 -3.57 4.21
CA LEU A 58 11.41 -2.66 4.62
C LEU A 58 10.06 -3.15 4.10
N LEU A 59 10.06 -4.21 3.30
CA LEU A 59 8.86 -4.79 2.75
C LEU A 59 8.28 -5.79 3.74
N GLY A 60 7.15 -5.43 4.35
CA GLY A 60 6.45 -6.30 5.29
C GLY A 60 6.08 -7.65 4.66
N PRO A 61 5.95 -8.72 5.48
CA PRO A 61 5.75 -10.09 5.00
C PRO A 61 4.47 -10.27 4.15
N SER A 62 3.44 -9.44 4.39
CA SER A 62 2.20 -9.44 3.60
C SER A 62 2.40 -8.94 2.17
N THR A 63 3.07 -7.80 2.02
CA THR A 63 3.37 -7.22 0.69
C THR A 63 4.31 -8.14 -0.10
N LYS A 64 5.27 -8.77 0.58
CA LYS A 64 6.21 -9.71 -0.05
C LYS A 64 5.50 -10.94 -0.60
N ARG A 65 4.65 -11.59 0.21
CA ARG A 65 3.81 -12.73 -0.24
C ARG A 65 2.92 -12.36 -1.42
N ALA A 66 2.33 -11.16 -1.41
CA ALA A 66 1.48 -10.70 -2.49
C ALA A 66 2.28 -10.52 -3.79
N ILE A 67 3.48 -9.95 -3.71
CA ILE A 67 4.40 -9.82 -4.85
C ILE A 67 4.80 -11.20 -5.40
N ASP A 68 5.18 -12.14 -4.52
CA ASP A 68 5.54 -13.50 -4.92
C ASP A 68 4.37 -14.19 -5.63
N ALA A 69 3.15 -14.09 -5.10
CA ALA A 69 1.96 -14.64 -5.72
C ALA A 69 1.69 -14.07 -7.12
N ILE A 70 1.93 -12.76 -7.32
CA ILE A 70 1.75 -12.12 -8.62
C ILE A 70 2.80 -12.61 -9.63
N ASN A 71 4.04 -12.79 -9.18
CA ASN A 71 5.09 -13.38 -10.02
C ASN A 71 4.76 -14.83 -10.41
N ASP A 72 4.04 -15.56 -9.56
CA ASP A 72 3.54 -16.91 -9.81
C ASP A 72 2.25 -16.94 -10.67
N GLY A 73 1.77 -15.79 -11.13
CA GLY A 73 0.64 -15.66 -12.06
C GLY A 73 -0.72 -15.41 -11.41
N VAL A 74 -0.77 -15.16 -10.10
CA VAL A 74 -2.01 -14.72 -9.43
C VAL A 74 -2.36 -13.31 -9.90
N PRO A 75 -3.62 -13.03 -10.31
CA PRO A 75 -4.04 -11.67 -10.63
C PRO A 75 -3.75 -10.71 -9.46
N PRO A 76 -3.18 -9.50 -9.71
CA PRO A 76 -2.91 -8.51 -8.69
C PRO A 76 -4.04 -8.31 -7.69
N GLU A 77 -5.28 -8.19 -8.14
CA GLU A 77 -6.48 -8.00 -7.35
C GLU A 77 -6.84 -9.15 -6.39
N GLU A 78 -6.20 -10.32 -6.52
CA GLU A 78 -6.42 -11.50 -5.68
C GLU A 78 -5.25 -11.78 -4.73
N ALA A 79 -4.07 -11.21 -5.01
CA ALA A 79 -2.83 -11.52 -4.32
C ALA A 79 -2.80 -11.09 -2.84
N GLY A 80 -3.62 -10.12 -2.44
CA GLY A 80 -3.65 -9.58 -1.09
C GLY A 80 -4.42 -10.42 -0.05
N SER A 81 -4.94 -11.61 -0.40
CA SER A 81 -5.87 -12.40 0.44
C SER A 81 -5.35 -12.74 1.85
N GLY A 82 -4.04 -12.74 2.07
CA GLY A 82 -3.41 -13.01 3.36
C GLY A 82 -2.88 -11.78 4.10
N GLY A 83 -3.10 -10.56 3.61
CA GLY A 83 -2.56 -9.35 4.22
C GLY A 83 -3.43 -8.80 5.35
N ASP A 84 -3.03 -9.07 6.59
CA ASP A 84 -3.72 -8.73 7.84
C ASP A 84 -2.94 -7.74 8.73
N THR A 85 -1.83 -7.21 8.20
CA THR A 85 -0.97 -6.21 8.85
C THR A 85 -1.43 -4.77 8.56
N ASN A 86 -0.84 -3.77 9.24
CA ASN A 86 -1.20 -2.34 9.10
C ASN A 86 -0.81 -1.69 7.74
N GLY A 87 -0.19 -2.45 6.82
CA GLY A 87 0.38 -1.91 5.59
C GLY A 87 -0.61 -1.21 4.66
N ALA A 88 -1.89 -1.56 4.73
CA ALA A 88 -2.95 -0.80 4.05
C ALA A 88 -3.23 0.54 4.74
N ALA A 89 -3.44 0.51 6.06
CA ALA A 89 -3.83 1.68 6.83
C ALA A 89 -2.73 2.76 6.86
N MET A 90 -1.45 2.35 6.99
CA MET A 90 -0.33 3.30 7.08
C MET A 90 -0.17 4.18 5.83
N ARG A 91 -0.69 3.75 4.69
CA ARG A 91 -0.53 4.43 3.39
C ARG A 91 -1.82 5.00 2.81
N ILE A 92 -2.95 4.91 3.52
CA ILE A 92 -4.28 5.15 2.93
C ILE A 92 -4.66 6.63 2.80
N ALA A 93 -3.93 7.54 3.45
CA ALA A 93 -4.22 8.98 3.47
C ALA A 93 -4.55 9.60 2.08
N PRO A 94 -3.89 9.25 0.96
CA PRO A 94 -4.24 9.76 -0.36
C PRO A 94 -5.68 9.46 -0.79
N VAL A 95 -6.25 8.32 -0.39
CA VAL A 95 -7.64 7.98 -0.70
C VAL A 95 -8.60 8.89 0.07
N GLY A 96 -8.35 9.10 1.37
CA GLY A 96 -9.16 10.01 2.20
C GLY A 96 -9.10 11.47 1.74
N ILE A 97 -7.96 11.90 1.19
CA ILE A 97 -7.83 13.24 0.59
C ILE A 97 -8.62 13.35 -0.74
N MET A 98 -8.60 12.29 -1.56
CA MET A 98 -9.19 12.30 -2.90
C MET A 98 -10.72 12.12 -2.88
N MET A 99 -11.23 11.39 -1.89
CA MET A 99 -12.63 10.98 -1.83
C MET A 99 -13.40 11.81 -0.79
N PRO A 100 -14.65 12.22 -1.07
CA PRO A 100 -15.50 12.79 -0.04
C PRO A 100 -15.83 11.72 1.03
N PRO A 101 -16.00 12.10 2.31
CA PRO A 101 -16.34 11.16 3.38
C PRO A 101 -17.76 10.59 3.23
N GLU A 102 -18.64 11.28 2.52
CA GLU A 102 -19.97 10.78 2.15
C GLU A 102 -20.21 10.81 0.63
N PRO A 103 -20.89 9.78 0.06
CA PRO A 103 -21.44 8.60 0.75
C PRO A 103 -20.37 7.62 1.24
N LEU A 104 -20.48 7.14 2.49
CA LEU A 104 -19.48 6.27 3.12
C LEU A 104 -19.14 5.03 2.30
N ASP A 105 -20.15 4.40 1.68
CA ASP A 105 -19.97 3.22 0.84
C ASP A 105 -19.02 3.47 -0.33
N THR A 106 -19.00 4.70 -0.87
CA THR A 106 -18.13 5.07 -1.99
C THR A 106 -16.67 5.23 -1.52
N LEU A 107 -16.45 5.82 -0.35
CA LEU A 107 -15.12 5.89 0.26
C LEU A 107 -14.60 4.47 0.57
N VAL A 108 -15.40 3.65 1.24
CA VAL A 108 -15.04 2.28 1.61
C VAL A 108 -14.75 1.43 0.38
N ALA A 109 -15.54 1.58 -0.70
CA ALA A 109 -15.30 0.87 -1.96
C ALA A 109 -13.96 1.25 -2.59
N LYS A 110 -13.60 2.55 -2.60
CA LYS A 110 -12.31 3.01 -3.12
C LYS A 110 -11.15 2.54 -2.23
N VAL A 111 -11.29 2.58 -0.91
CA VAL A 111 -10.30 2.02 0.02
C VAL A 111 -10.09 0.53 -0.28
N ALA A 112 -11.17 -0.26 -0.33
CA ALA A 112 -11.11 -1.68 -0.63
C ALA A 112 -10.43 -1.95 -1.98
N GLU A 113 -10.75 -1.17 -3.01
CA GLU A 113 -10.10 -1.22 -4.33
C GLU A 113 -8.57 -1.07 -4.21
N THR A 114 -8.07 -0.06 -3.50
CA THR A 114 -6.61 0.15 -3.36
C THR A 114 -5.90 -0.90 -2.47
N CYS A 115 -6.65 -1.58 -1.60
CA CYS A 115 -6.10 -2.60 -0.70
C CYS A 115 -5.92 -3.97 -1.35
N ARG A 116 -6.68 -4.30 -2.41
CA ARG A 116 -6.78 -5.68 -2.94
C ARG A 116 -5.43 -6.32 -3.28
N ALA A 117 -4.49 -5.52 -3.77
CA ALA A 117 -3.22 -6.03 -4.24
C ALA A 117 -2.33 -6.61 -3.14
N THR A 118 -2.46 -6.15 -1.89
CA THR A 118 -1.55 -6.59 -0.83
C THR A 118 -2.22 -6.86 0.51
N HIS A 119 -3.44 -6.39 0.74
CA HIS A 119 -4.18 -6.48 2.00
C HIS A 119 -5.70 -6.61 1.74
N ASN A 120 -6.09 -7.66 1.01
CA ASN A 120 -7.48 -7.97 0.67
C ASN A 120 -8.18 -8.76 1.78
N THR A 121 -8.11 -8.24 3.01
CA THR A 121 -8.76 -8.84 4.18
C THR A 121 -9.73 -7.84 4.80
N SER A 122 -10.81 -8.34 5.41
CA SER A 122 -11.82 -7.49 6.05
C SER A 122 -11.21 -6.59 7.13
N ILE A 123 -10.29 -7.13 7.93
CA ILE A 123 -9.63 -6.38 9.01
C ILE A 123 -8.72 -5.25 8.48
N ALA A 124 -7.95 -5.51 7.41
CA ALA A 124 -7.08 -4.49 6.84
C ALA A 124 -7.87 -3.41 6.10
N ILE A 125 -8.91 -3.79 5.36
CA ILE A 125 -9.80 -2.84 4.68
C ILE A 125 -10.56 -1.99 5.70
N ALA A 126 -11.12 -2.58 6.76
CA ALA A 126 -11.82 -1.83 7.79
C ALA A 126 -10.90 -0.85 8.52
N SER A 127 -9.67 -1.29 8.84
CA SER A 127 -8.67 -0.42 9.48
C SER A 127 -8.25 0.74 8.58
N ALA A 128 -8.03 0.47 7.29
CA ALA A 128 -7.70 1.51 6.31
C ALA A 128 -8.87 2.48 6.09
N ALA A 129 -10.10 1.98 6.05
CA ALA A 129 -11.29 2.82 5.90
C ALA A 129 -11.48 3.75 7.11
N ALA A 130 -11.22 3.25 8.32
CA ALA A 130 -11.29 4.06 9.54
C ALA A 130 -10.25 5.20 9.57
N VAL A 131 -9.09 5.02 8.94
CA VAL A 131 -8.04 6.06 8.82
C VAL A 131 -8.33 7.03 7.67
N ALA A 132 -9.02 6.58 6.62
CA ALA A 132 -9.36 7.40 5.46
C ALA A 132 -10.56 8.33 5.69
N LEU A 133 -11.39 8.05 6.70
CA LEU A 133 -12.55 8.85 7.11
C LEU A 133 -12.13 10.10 7.90
#